data_AF-A0A971XLA7-F1
#
_entry.id   AF-A0A971XLA7-F1
#
_cell.length_a   1.000
_cell.length_b   1.000
_cell.length_c   1.000
_cell.angle_alpha   90.00
_cell.angle_beta   90.00
_cell.angle_gamma   90.00
#
_symmetry.space_group_name_H-M   'P 1'
#
loop_
_entity.id
_entity.type
_entity.pdbx_description
1 polymer ?
#
loop_
_entity_poly.entity_id
_entity_poly.type
_entity_poly.pdbx_seq_one_letter_code
_entity_poly.pdbx_strand_id
1 'polypeptide(L)' 'MATTADFRNGMCIDLDGQYFVIVEFLHVKPGKGAAFVRTK' A
#
# COMPACT_ATOMS: atom_id res chain seq x y z
N MET A 1 2.30 -11.41 -8.84
CA MET A 1 2.44 -9.95 -8.90
C MET A 1 1.69 -9.42 -7.69
N ALA A 2 2.39 -8.83 -6.71
CA ALA A 2 1.73 -8.31 -5.52
C ALA A 2 0.89 -7.08 -5.89
N THR A 3 -0.29 -6.96 -5.30
CA THR A 3 -1.20 -5.82 -5.47
C THR A 3 -1.37 -5.08 -4.16
N THR A 4 -2.04 -3.93 -4.18
CA THR A 4 -2.37 -3.18 -2.95
C THR A 4 -3.32 -3.93 -2.02
N ALA A 5 -3.96 -5.02 -2.46
CA ALA A 5 -4.75 -5.91 -1.60
C ALA A 5 -3.90 -6.81 -0.70
N ASP A 6 -2.63 -7.01 -1.07
CA ASP A 6 -1.68 -7.87 -0.34
C ASP A 6 -0.95 -7.12 0.78
N PHE A 7 -1.19 -5.81 0.92
CA PHE A 7 -0.53 -4.96 1.92
C PHE A 7 -0.80 -5.46 3.34
N ARG A 8 0.26 -5.52 4.15
CA ARG A 8 0.23 -5.88 5.57
C ARG A 8 1.23 -5.00 6.32
N ASN A 9 0.95 -4.71 7.59
CA ASN A 9 1.93 -4.04 8.46
C ASN A 9 3.17 -4.94 8.61
N GLY A 10 4.35 -4.35 8.51
CA GLY A 10 5.64 -5.04 8.51
C GLY A 10 6.08 -5.57 7.15
N MET A 11 5.27 -5.41 6.09
CA MET A 11 5.67 -5.83 4.74
C MET A 11 6.78 -4.92 4.20
N CYS A 12 7.85 -5.53 3.68
CA CYS A 12 8.90 -4.82 2.95
C CYS A 12 8.49 -4.67 1.48
N ILE A 13 8.62 -3.45 0.95
CA ILE A 13 8.35 -3.13 -0.45
C ILE A 13 9.59 -2.48 -1.07
N ASP A 14 9.83 -2.79 -2.34
CA ASP A 14 10.82 -2.10 -3.17
C ASP A 14 10.10 -1.01 -3.97
N LEU A 15 10.48 0.24 -3.73
CA LEU A 15 10.04 1.41 -4.47
C LEU A 15 11.28 2.03 -5.13
N ASP A 16 11.39 1.88 -6.46
CA ASP A 16 12.48 2.43 -7.27
C ASP A 16 13.90 2.07 -6.78
N GLY A 17 14.08 0.84 -6.30
CA GLY A 17 15.36 0.33 -5.79
C GLY A 17 15.63 0.68 -4.32
N GLN A 18 14.66 1.31 -3.65
CA GLN A 18 14.72 1.62 -2.22
C GLN A 18 13.72 0.76 -1.45
N TYR A 19 14.22 0.14 -0.38
CA TYR A 19 13.40 -0.71 0.48
C TYR A 19 12.72 0.10 1.58
N PHE A 20 11.40 -0.04 1.66
CA PHE A 20 10.57 0.54 2.71
C PHE A 20 9.81 -0.55 3.45
N VAL A 21 9.46 -0.27 4.70
CA VAL A 21 8.60 -1.15 5.51
C VAL A 21 7.30 -0.43 5.78
N ILE A 22 6.18 -1.08 5.45
CA ILE A 22 4.84 -0.57 5.75
C ILE A 22 4.64 -0.61 7.28
N VAL A 23 4.48 0.54 7.90
CA VAL A 23 4.11 0.68 9.32
C VAL A 23 2.60 0.53 9.47
N GLU A 24 1.84 1.22 8.62
CA GLU A 24 0.39 1.19 8.60
C GLU A 24 -0.16 1.49 7.20
N PHE A 25 -1.36 0.98 6.89
CA PHE A 25 -2.02 1.25 5.62
C PHE A 25 -3.54 1.43 5.79
N LEU A 26 -4.13 2.18 4.86
CA LEU A 26 -5.56 2.46 4.79
C LEU A 26 -6.06 2.29 3.36
N HIS A 27 -7.02 1.39 3.16
CA HIS A 27 -7.76 1.28 1.91
C HIS A 27 -8.86 2.36 1.85
N VAL A 28 -8.82 3.21 0.83
CA VAL A 28 -9.76 4.30 0.62
C VAL A 28 -10.61 4.03 -0.63
N LYS A 29 -11.94 4.09 -0.48
CA LYS A 29 -12.90 4.05 -1.60
C LYS A 29 -13.57 5.42 -1.74
N PRO A 30 -13.08 6.30 -2.64
CA PRO A 30 -13.56 7.66 -2.74
C PRO A 30 -14.85 7.75 -3.56
N GLY A 31 -15.97 7.22 -3.06
CA GLY A 31 -17.31 7.37 -3.66
C GLY A 31 -17.40 7.07 -5.17
N LYS A 32 -17.14 8.07 -6.01
CA LYS A 32 -17.15 8.01 -7.49
C LYS A 32 -15.78 7.75 -8.15
N GLY A 33 -14.68 7.71 -7.39
CA GLY A 33 -13.32 7.49 -7.89
C GLY A 33 -12.79 6.07 -7.68
N ALA A 34 -11.65 5.77 -8.30
CA ALA A 34 -10.95 4.49 -8.12
C ALA A 34 -10.47 4.31 -6.68
N ALA A 35 -10.53 3.08 -6.18
CA ALA A 35 -10.00 2.74 -4.88
C ALA A 35 -8.47 2.85 -4.86
N PHE A 36 -7.92 3.28 -3.74
CA PHE A 36 -6.48 3.39 -3.54
C PHE A 36 -6.10 3.06 -2.10
N VAL A 37 -4.81 2.85 -1.86
CA VAL A 37 -4.25 2.63 -0.52
C VAL A 37 -3.32 3.78 -0.16
N ARG A 38 -3.45 4.30 1.06
CA ARG A 38 -2.44 5.17 1.68
C ARG A 38 -1.60 4.31 2.61
N THR A 39 -0.30 4.50 2.60
CA THR A 39 0.64 3.74 3.44
C THR A 39 1.62 4.72 4.09
N LYS A 40 2.08 4.38 5.29
CA LYS A 40 3.16 5.04 6.01
C LYS A 40 4.18 4.00 6.44
#